data_AF-A0A7J4PYX6-F1
#
_entry.id   AF-A0A7J4PYX6-F1
#
_cell.length_a   1.000
_cell.length_b   1.000
_cell.length_c   1.000
_cell.angle_alpha   90.00
_cell.angle_beta   90.00
_cell.angle_gamma   90.00
#
_symmetry.space_group_name_H-M   'P 1'
#
loop_
_entity.id
_entity.type
_entity.pdbx_description
1 polymer ?
#
loop_
_entity_poly.entity_id
_entity_poly.type
_entity_poly.pdbx_seq_one_letter_code
_entity_poly.pdbx_strand_id
1 'polypeptide(L)'
;MEEKSTTLMGREESRGRTYPLFIERLLFIGAIVAFFFVQPMVMEPIDSTVLSALAGWCGLPVLLMFTTELIGRVMQRLISN
;
A
#
# COMPACT_ATOMS: atom_id res chain seq x y z
N MET A 1 -27.99 -27.18 -15.32
CA MET A 1 -26.75 -27.98 -15.23
C MET A 1 -25.83 -27.20 -14.31
N GLU A 2 -25.59 -27.71 -13.11
CA GLU A 2 -24.87 -27.02 -12.04
C GLU A 2 -23.36 -27.26 -12.23
N GLU A 3 -22.63 -26.22 -12.62
CA GLU A 3 -21.18 -26.29 -12.83
C GLU A 3 -20.48 -26.32 -11.47
N LYS A 4 -20.25 -27.53 -10.95
CA LYS A 4 -19.49 -27.74 -9.73
C LYS A 4 -18.02 -27.49 -10.04
N SER A 5 -17.54 -26.30 -9.69
CA SER A 5 -16.15 -25.89 -9.82
C SER A 5 -15.28 -26.73 -8.86
N THR A 6 -14.86 -27.91 -9.31
CA THR A 6 -13.92 -28.77 -8.59
C THR A 6 -12.54 -28.17 -8.73
N THR A 7 -12.01 -27.56 -7.66
CA THR A 7 -10.57 -27.33 -7.52
C THR A 7 -9.84 -28.66 -7.65
N LEU A 8 -8.62 -28.64 -8.20
CA LEU A 8 -7.83 -29.76 -8.76
C LEU A 8 -7.60 -31.01 -7.86
N MET A 9 -8.18 -31.07 -6.66
CA MET A 9 -8.04 -32.16 -5.71
C MET A 9 -9.30 -32.45 -4.86
N GLY A 10 -10.50 -32.04 -5.30
CA GLY A 10 -11.74 -32.34 -4.56
C GLY A 10 -11.75 -31.81 -3.12
N ARG A 11 -10.91 -30.80 -2.85
CA ARG A 11 -10.74 -30.17 -1.55
C ARG A 11 -11.59 -28.92 -1.52
N GLU A 12 -12.50 -28.85 -0.56
CA GLU A 12 -13.25 -27.64 -0.22
C GLU A 12 -12.27 -26.60 0.33
N GLU A 13 -11.65 -25.81 -0.56
CA GLU A 13 -10.93 -24.62 -0.14
C GLU A 13 -11.96 -23.56 0.22
N SER A 14 -12.13 -23.30 1.52
CA SER A 14 -12.83 -22.12 2.00
C SER A 14 -12.17 -20.91 1.38
N ARG A 15 -12.80 -20.36 0.32
CA ARG A 15 -12.36 -19.17 -0.41
C ARG A 15 -11.98 -18.11 0.62
N GLY A 16 -10.68 -17.91 0.79
CA GLY A 16 -10.13 -16.94 1.74
C GLY A 16 -10.85 -15.62 1.51
N ARG A 17 -11.34 -15.01 2.60
CA ARG A 17 -12.18 -13.82 2.56
C ARG A 17 -11.55 -12.81 1.62
N THR A 18 -12.24 -12.48 0.52
CA THR A 18 -11.67 -11.65 -0.55
C THR A 18 -11.38 -10.28 0.03
N TYR A 19 -10.11 -10.00 0.31
CA TYR A 19 -9.69 -8.69 0.80
C TYR A 19 -10.04 -7.65 -0.27
N PRO A 20 -10.73 -6.56 0.10
CA PRO A 20 -11.14 -5.57 -0.87
C PRO A 20 -9.92 -4.77 -1.36
N LEU A 21 -9.42 -5.15 -2.54
CA LEU A 21 -8.36 -4.46 -3.30
C LEU A 21 -8.61 -2.96 -3.50
N PHE A 22 -9.85 -2.50 -3.32
CA PHE A 22 -10.22 -1.09 -3.36
C PHE A 22 -9.56 -0.26 -2.24
N ILE A 23 -9.33 -0.83 -1.06
CA ILE A 23 -8.77 -0.07 0.06
C ILE A 23 -7.28 0.23 -0.18
N GLU A 24 -6.52 -0.72 -0.72
CA GLU A 24 -5.12 -0.48 -1.13
C GLU A 24 -5.02 0.62 -2.19
N ARG A 25 -5.95 0.65 -3.15
CA ARG A 25 -6.02 1.71 -4.16
C ARG A 25 -6.27 3.09 -3.55
N LEU A 26 -7.18 3.19 -2.58
CA LEU A 26 -7.44 4.44 -1.86
C LEU A 26 -6.22 4.91 -1.07
N LEU A 27 -5.53 4.00 -0.37
CA LEU A 27 -4.31 4.31 0.37
C LEU A 27 -3.21 4.82 -0.56
N PHE A 28 -3.05 4.22 -1.73
CA PHE A 28 -2.08 4.66 -2.72
C PHE A 28 -2.39 6.06 -3.26
N ILE A 29 -3.65 6.34 -3.60
CA ILE A 29 -4.07 7.69 -4.01
C ILE A 29 -3.83 8.69 -2.87
N GLY A 30 -4.16 8.32 -1.63
CA GLY A 30 -3.88 9.13 -0.45
C GLY A 30 -2.40 9.44 -0.28
N ALA A 31 -1.52 8.46 -0.51
CA ALA A 31 -0.07 8.64 -0.46
C ALA A 31 0.43 9.60 -1.54
N ILE A 32 -0.10 9.53 -2.77
CA ILE A 32 0.23 10.49 -3.83
C ILE A 32 -0.18 11.91 -3.42
N VAL A 33 -1.37 12.10 -2.86
CA VAL A 33 -1.81 13.41 -2.38
C VAL A 33 -0.91 13.90 -1.25
N ALA A 34 -0.63 13.04 -0.26
CA ALA A 34 0.27 13.37 0.85
C ALA A 34 1.66 13.76 0.38
N PHE A 35 2.20 13.11 -0.66
CA PHE A 35 3.49 13.43 -1.26
C PHE A 35 3.57 14.92 -1.65
N PHE A 36 2.56 15.47 -2.33
CA PHE A 36 2.58 16.87 -2.77
C PHE A 36 2.62 17.87 -1.61
N PHE A 37 2.02 17.56 -0.46
CA PHE A 37 2.03 18.44 0.71
C PHE A 37 3.27 18.26 1.59
N VAL A 38 3.77 17.03 1.71
CA VAL A 38 4.88 16.69 2.61
C VAL A 38 6.24 16.93 1.94
N GLN A 39 6.34 16.79 0.61
CA GLN A 39 7.58 16.99 -0.13
C GLN A 39 8.23 18.36 0.10
N PRO A 40 7.52 19.52 0.03
CA PRO A 40 8.14 20.79 0.36
C PRO A 40 8.57 20.88 1.82
N MET A 41 7.79 20.34 2.76
CA MET A 41 8.11 20.32 4.19
C MET A 41 9.37 19.50 4.52
N VAL A 42 9.65 18.45 3.74
CA VAL A 42 10.86 17.63 3.90
C VAL A 42 12.09 18.29 3.28
N MET A 43 11.92 19.05 2.20
CA MET A 43 13.03 19.70 1.50
C MET A 43 13.47 21.03 2.11
N GLU A 44 12.55 21.79 2.69
CA GLU A 44 12.80 23.12 3.28
C GLU A 44 13.86 23.15 4.42
N PRO A 45 13.88 22.22 5.39
CA PRO A 45 14.85 22.27 6.49
C PRO A 45 16.27 21.79 6.11
N ILE A 46 16.50 21.38 4.86
CA ILE A 46 17.77 20.76 4.43
C ILE A 46 18.54 21.76 3.54
N ASP A 47 19.61 22.34 4.09
CA ASP A 47 20.46 23.30 3.36
C ASP A 47 21.19 22.69 2.15
N SER A 48 21.47 21.39 2.19
CA SER A 48 22.18 20.70 1.10
C SER A 48 21.21 20.33 -0.03
N THR A 49 21.42 20.91 -1.21
CA THR A 49 20.63 20.63 -2.43
C THR A 49 20.59 19.15 -2.80
N VAL A 50 21.70 18.42 -2.60
CA VAL A 50 21.78 16.99 -2.93
C VAL A 50 20.99 16.17 -1.91
N LEU A 51 21.15 16.48 -0.62
CA LEU A 51 20.46 15.75 0.44
C LEU A 51 18.95 16.03 0.43
N SER A 52 18.55 17.27 0.15
CA SER A 52 17.14 17.66 0.03
C SER A 52 16.49 16.99 -1.17
N ALA A 53 17.18 16.94 -2.32
CA ALA A 53 16.69 16.22 -3.48
C ALA A 53 16.55 14.71 -3.22
N LEU A 54 17.54 14.08 -2.59
CA LEU A 54 17.46 12.66 -2.24
C LEU A 54 16.33 12.39 -1.25
N ALA A 55 16.17 13.22 -0.21
CA ALA A 55 15.11 13.06 0.78
C ALA A 55 13.72 13.28 0.18
N GLY A 56 13.53 14.35 -0.58
CA GLY A 56 12.23 14.72 -1.17
C GLY A 56 11.80 13.83 -2.33
N TRP A 57 12.70 13.49 -3.25
CA TRP A 57 12.35 12.77 -4.48
C TRP A 57 12.57 11.26 -4.42
N CYS A 58 13.42 10.77 -3.50
CA CYS A 58 13.69 9.33 -3.38
C CYS A 58 13.27 8.78 -2.02
N GLY A 59 13.65 9.44 -0.92
CA GLY A 59 13.35 9.00 0.44
C GLY A 59 11.86 9.02 0.74
N LEU A 60 11.21 10.16 0.54
CA LEU A 60 9.79 10.35 0.82
C LEU A 60 8.86 9.40 0.04
N PRO A 61 8.98 9.21 -1.29
CA PRO A 61 8.07 8.30 -2.00
C PRO A 61 8.30 6.85 -1.59
N VAL A 62 9.55 6.42 -1.34
CA VAL A 62 9.83 5.08 -0.81
C VAL A 62 9.21 4.88 0.57
N LEU A 63 9.34 5.88 1.46
CA LEU A 63 8.72 5.86 2.78
C LEU A 63 7.19 5.74 2.67
N LEU A 64 6.56 6.56 1.81
CA LEU A 64 5.12 6.52 1.60
C LEU A 64 4.66 5.16 1.09
N MET A 65 5.32 4.60 0.07
CA MET A 65 4.99 3.26 -0.43
C MET A 65 5.12 2.19 0.66
N PHE A 66 6.20 2.25 1.45
CA PHE A 66 6.41 1.33 2.57
C PHE A 66 5.30 1.46 3.62
N THR A 67 4.88 2.67 3.99
CA THR A 67 3.78 2.87 4.93
C THR A 67 2.45 2.35 4.40
N THR A 68 2.14 2.57 3.11
CA THR A 68 0.91 2.06 2.50
C THR A 68 0.86 0.53 2.49
N GLU A 69 2.00 -0.11 2.21
CA GLU A 69 2.14 -1.57 2.22
C GLU A 69 1.96 -2.13 3.64
N LEU A 70 2.59 -1.49 4.64
CA LEU A 70 2.44 -1.90 6.04
C LEU A 70 0.99 -1.80 6.52
N ILE A 71 0.31 -0.69 6.20
CA ILE A 71 -1.10 -0.50 6.56
C ILE A 71 -1.95 -1.57 5.87
N GLY A 72 -1.71 -1.85 4.58
CA GLY A 72 -2.39 -2.91 3.84
C GLY A 72 -2.22 -4.28 4.51
N ARG A 73 -0.99 -4.64 4.88
CA ARG A 73 -0.69 -5.92 5.56
C ARG A 73 -1.33 -6.01 6.95
N VAL A 74 -1.30 -4.93 7.72
CA VAL A 74 -1.94 -4.89 9.05
C VAL A 74 -3.45 -5.06 8.91
N MET A 75 -4.07 -4.36 7.96
CA MET A 75 -5.51 -4.46 7.75
C MET A 75 -5.92 -5.85 7.24
N GLN A 76 -5.14 -6.47 6.35
CA GLN A 76 -5.33 -7.87 5.94
C GLN A 76 -5.27 -8.82 7.14
N ARG A 77 -4.31 -8.65 8.05
CA ARG A 77 -4.19 -9.47 9.27
C ARG A 77 -5.40 -9.30 10.19
N LEU A 78 -5.88 -8.07 10.38
CA LEU A 78 -7.03 -7.79 11.24
C LEU A 78 -8.34 -8.34 10.68
N ILE A 79 -8.53 -8.28 9.35
CA ILE A 79 -9.76 -8.78 8.70
C ILE A 79 -9.75 -10.31 8.53
N SER A 80 -8.57 -10.91 8.43
CA SER A 80 -8.39 -12.37 8.27
C SER A 80 -8.41 -13.15 9.58
N ASN A 81 -8.33 -12.49 10.74
CA ASN A 81 -8.40 -13.11 12.06
C ASN A 81 -9.83 -13.01 12.63
#